data_AF-F2C4M6-F1
#
_entry.id   AF-F2C4M6-F1
#
_cell.length_a   1.000
_cell.length_b   1.000
_cell.length_c   1.000
_cell.angle_alpha   90.00
_cell.angle_beta   90.00
_cell.angle_gamma   90.00
#
_symmetry.space_group_name_H-M   'P 1'
#
loop_
_entity.id
_entity.type
_entity.pdbx_description
1 polymer ?
#
loop_
_entity_poly.entity_id
_entity_poly.type
_entity_poly.pdbx_seq_one_letter_code
_entity_poly.pdbx_strand_id
1 'polypeptide(L)'
;MTKFKKSHAWVHPRLAVRNARKITKLNKVEEDIIVKHMWGATIAPPRYKESYIVTMVDKYWAVKEATAPWRRKGSNRKLFHRKMLKP
;
A
#
# COMPACT_ATOMS: atom_id res chain seq x y z
N MET A 1 -10.34 0.73 -21.90
CA MET A 1 -9.10 0.87 -21.09
C MET A 1 -8.24 1.97 -21.70
N THR A 2 -8.30 3.19 -21.15
CA THR A 2 -7.52 4.33 -21.66
C THR A 2 -6.06 4.22 -21.20
N LYS A 3 -5.16 3.97 -22.16
CA LYS A 3 -3.72 3.79 -21.96
C LYS A 3 -3.07 5.15 -21.65
N PHE A 4 -2.95 5.51 -20.37
CA PHE A 4 -2.27 6.74 -19.96
C PHE A 4 -0.74 6.58 -20.12
N LYS A 5 -0.10 7.50 -20.87
CA LYS A 5 1.38 7.60 -21.02
C LYS A 5 2.10 8.05 -19.74
N LYS A 6 1.38 8.40 -18.66
CA LYS A 6 1.96 8.87 -17.38
C LYS A 6 1.99 7.72 -16.38
N SER A 7 3.07 7.62 -15.60
CA SER A 7 3.23 6.59 -14.56
C SER A 7 1.98 6.49 -13.69
N HIS A 8 1.43 5.27 -13.59
CA HIS A 8 0.17 4.98 -12.90
C HIS A 8 0.17 5.55 -11.46
N ALA A 9 1.32 5.54 -10.80
CA ALA A 9 1.54 6.07 -9.46
C ALA A 9 1.27 7.59 -9.33
N TRP A 10 1.42 8.36 -10.40
CA TRP A 10 1.19 9.81 -10.39
C TRP A 10 -0.25 10.20 -10.70
N VAL A 11 -0.95 9.41 -11.52
CA VAL A 11 -2.31 9.73 -11.97
C VAL A 11 -3.36 9.18 -11.01
N HIS A 12 -3.10 8.00 -10.42
CA HIS A 12 -4.01 7.33 -9.50
C HIS A 12 -4.50 8.20 -8.33
N PRO A 13 -3.63 8.81 -7.50
CA PRO A 13 -4.10 9.59 -6.35
C PRO A 13 -4.90 10.82 -6.76
N ARG A 14 -4.58 11.44 -7.90
CA ARG A 14 -5.29 12.61 -8.42
C ARG A 14 -6.68 12.26 -8.95
N LEU A 15 -6.81 11.11 -9.60
CA LEU A 15 -8.11 10.57 -10.01
C LEU A 15 -8.97 10.18 -8.80
N ALA A 16 -8.36 9.57 -7.78
CA ALA A 16 -9.05 9.18 -6.55
C ALA A 16 -9.67 10.39 -5.85
N VAL A 17 -8.93 11.49 -5.67
CA VAL A 17 -9.49 12.74 -5.11
C VAL A 17 -10.63 13.28 -5.96
N ARG A 18 -10.45 13.34 -7.29
CA ARG A 18 -11.49 13.84 -8.19
C ARG A 18 -12.78 13.02 -8.11
N ASN A 19 -12.68 11.71 -7.93
CA ASN A 19 -13.84 10.84 -7.78
C ASN A 19 -14.46 10.98 -6.38
N ALA A 20 -13.65 11.00 -5.33
CA ALA A 20 -14.14 11.17 -3.96
C ALA A 20 -14.89 12.50 -3.77
N ARG A 21 -14.39 13.60 -4.36
CA ARG A 21 -15.07 14.91 -4.37
C ARG A 21 -16.45 14.91 -5.04
N LYS A 22 -16.73 13.96 -5.93
CA LYS A 22 -18.06 13.83 -6.57
C LYS A 22 -19.07 13.10 -5.68
N ILE A 23 -18.58 12.25 -4.79
CA ILE A 23 -19.43 11.38 -3.95
C ILE A 23 -19.66 12.03 -2.57
N THR A 24 -18.66 12.75 -2.05
CA THR A 24 -18.68 13.32 -0.71
C THR A 24 -17.93 14.66 -0.65
N LYS A 25 -18.29 15.49 0.34
CA LYS A 25 -17.61 16.75 0.62
C LYS A 25 -16.36 16.46 1.44
N LEU A 26 -15.20 16.59 0.80
CA LEU A 26 -13.89 16.35 1.43
C LEU A 26 -13.36 17.58 2.17
N ASN A 27 -12.80 17.37 3.35
CA ASN A 27 -12.00 18.36 4.07
C ASN A 27 -10.51 18.30 3.64
N LYS A 28 -9.73 19.32 4.01
CA LYS A 28 -8.31 19.44 3.67
C LYS A 28 -7.46 18.24 4.13
N VAL A 29 -7.81 17.64 5.28
CA VAL A 29 -7.12 16.45 5.82
C VAL A 29 -7.42 15.21 4.98
N GLU A 30 -8.68 14.95 4.69
CA GLU A 30 -9.13 13.78 3.91
C GLU A 30 -8.59 13.84 2.48
N GLU A 31 -8.57 15.03 1.89
CA GLU A 31 -7.96 15.23 0.58
C GLU A 31 -6.46 14.92 0.61
N ASP A 32 -5.71 15.36 1.63
CA ASP A 32 -4.28 15.04 1.77
C ASP A 32 -4.07 13.54 1.96
N ILE A 33 -4.92 12.86 2.73
CA ILE A 33 -4.92 11.39 2.87
C ILE A 33 -5.06 10.73 1.49
N ILE A 34 -6.05 11.12 0.69
CA ILE A 34 -6.31 10.50 -0.61
C ILE A 34 -5.22 10.85 -1.62
N VAL A 35 -4.63 12.06 -1.60
CA VAL A 35 -3.52 12.37 -2.52
C VAL A 35 -2.26 11.60 -2.14
N LYS A 36 -2.00 11.42 -0.84
CA LYS A 36 -0.69 10.99 -0.34
C LYS A 36 -0.64 9.59 0.22
N HIS A 37 -1.72 8.82 0.16
CA HIS A 37 -1.70 7.40 0.54
C HIS A 37 -0.60 6.59 -0.18
N MET A 38 -0.23 7.00 -1.40
CA MET A 38 0.89 6.41 -2.15
C MET A 38 2.28 6.97 -1.79
N TRP A 39 2.41 7.79 -0.75
CA TRP A 39 3.68 8.37 -0.33
C TRP A 39 4.68 7.25 -0.04
N GLY A 40 5.86 7.27 -0.67
CA GLY A 40 6.81 6.15 -0.72
C GLY A 40 6.93 5.51 -2.10
N ALA A 41 5.86 5.52 -2.90
CA ALA A 41 5.91 5.34 -4.35
C ALA A 41 5.85 6.70 -5.10
N THR A 42 5.30 7.73 -4.45
CA THR A 42 5.35 9.13 -4.89
C THR A 42 6.25 9.96 -3.98
N ILE A 43 6.89 11.01 -4.52
CA ILE A 43 7.89 11.85 -3.83
C ILE A 43 7.24 12.84 -2.82
N ALA A 44 5.91 12.93 -2.75
CA ALA A 44 5.22 13.98 -1.97
C ALA A 44 4.93 13.56 -0.51
N PRO A 45 5.57 14.17 0.51
CA PRO A 45 5.35 13.82 1.92
C PRO A 45 3.98 14.25 2.47
N PRO A 46 3.35 13.47 3.38
CA PRO A 46 2.10 13.83 4.05
C PRO A 46 2.22 15.13 4.83
N ARG A 47 1.18 15.97 4.78
CA ARG A 47 1.16 17.27 5.46
C ARG A 47 0.47 17.19 6.81
N TYR A 48 -0.43 16.22 6.99
CA TYR A 48 -1.17 15.98 8.23
C TYR A 48 -0.74 14.67 8.91
N LYS A 49 -0.89 14.60 10.24
CA LYS A 49 -0.50 13.42 11.04
C LYS A 49 -1.36 12.21 10.69
N GLU A 50 -2.64 12.45 10.45
CA GLU A 50 -3.63 11.47 10.03
C GLU A 50 -3.21 10.81 8.70
N SER A 51 -2.72 11.61 7.75
CA SER A 51 -2.20 11.12 6.47
C SER A 51 -0.96 10.24 6.61
N TYR A 52 -0.10 10.49 7.61
CA TYR A 52 1.01 9.59 7.94
C TYR A 52 0.51 8.24 8.45
N ILE A 53 -0.45 8.24 9.38
CA ILE A 53 -0.99 7.01 9.98
C ILE A 53 -1.61 6.14 8.89
N VAL A 54 -2.47 6.70 8.05
CA VAL A 54 -3.13 5.96 6.96
C VAL A 54 -2.09 5.36 6.00
N THR A 55 -1.09 6.14 5.60
CA THR A 55 -0.03 5.66 4.70
C THR A 55 0.81 4.54 5.31
N MET A 56 1.10 4.61 6.61
CA MET A 56 1.85 3.56 7.30
C MET A 56 1.07 2.25 7.38
N VAL A 57 -0.23 2.33 7.69
CA VAL A 57 -1.11 1.16 7.75
C VAL A 57 -1.21 0.51 6.38
N ASP A 58 -1.39 1.29 5.31
CA ASP A 58 -1.45 0.80 3.92
C ASP A 58 -0.18 -0.01 3.56
N LYS A 59 0.99 0.55 3.82
CA LYS A 59 2.27 -0.13 3.58
C LYS A 59 2.47 -1.36 4.45
N TYR A 60 2.07 -1.30 5.72
CA TYR A 60 2.23 -2.43 6.64
C TYR A 60 1.47 -3.65 6.11
N TRP A 61 0.23 -3.46 5.66
CA TRP A 61 -0.55 -4.54 5.06
C TRP A 61 0.07 -5.05 3.75
N ALA A 62 0.50 -4.14 2.87
CA ALA A 62 1.18 -4.51 1.62
C ALA A 62 2.45 -5.36 1.88
N VAL A 63 3.28 -4.95 2.84
CA VAL A 63 4.51 -5.68 3.21
C VAL A 63 4.17 -7.01 3.89
N LYS A 64 3.18 -7.04 4.78
CA LYS A 64 2.74 -8.28 5.45
C LYS A 64 2.27 -9.32 4.43
N GLU A 65 1.49 -8.91 3.44
CA GLU A 65 1.02 -9.79 2.38
C GLU A 65 2.18 -10.24 1.47
N ALA A 66 3.05 -9.31 1.05
CA ALA A 66 4.23 -9.62 0.24
C ALA A 66 5.20 -10.60 0.94
N THR A 67 5.31 -10.55 2.26
CA THR A 67 6.20 -11.40 3.07
C THR A 67 5.54 -12.71 3.51
N ALA A 68 4.22 -12.86 3.39
CA ALA A 68 3.50 -14.10 3.70
C ALA A 68 4.01 -15.35 2.93
N PRO A 69 4.25 -15.31 1.61
CA PRO A 69 4.80 -16.46 0.88
C PRO A 69 6.23 -16.82 1.34
N TRP A 70 7.03 -15.82 1.72
CA TRP A 70 8.38 -16.04 2.24
C TRP A 70 8.36 -16.75 3.60
N ARG A 71 7.40 -16.39 4.46
CA ARG A 71 7.16 -17.05 5.76
C ARG A 71 6.71 -18.50 5.58
N ARG A 72 5.82 -18.78 4.62
CA ARG A 72 5.38 -20.15 4.29
C ARG A 72 6.54 -21.02 3.77
N LYS A 73 7.42 -20.46 2.93
CA LYS A 73 8.59 -21.17 2.39
C LYS A 73 9.62 -21.52 3.48
N GLY A 74 9.85 -20.62 4.44
CA GLY A 74 10.71 -20.86 5.60
C GLY A 74 10.16 -21.94 6.56
N SER A 75 8.84 -21.97 6.77
CA SER A 75 8.20 -23.00 7.61
C SER A 75 8.23 -24.39 6.97
N ASN A 76 7.97 -24.49 5.66
CA ASN A 76 8.08 -25.75 4.92
C ASN A 76 9.52 -26.30 4.95
N ARG A 77 10.54 -25.45 4.84
CA ARG A 77 11.95 -25.89 4.95
C ARG A 77 12.26 -26.54 6.30
N LYS A 78 11.73 -25.99 7.41
CA LYS A 78 11.85 -26.60 8.76
C LYS A 78 11.07 -27.91 8.88
N LEU A 79 9.92 -28.02 8.22
CA LEU A 79 9.13 -29.25 8.19
C LEU A 79 9.83 -30.37 7.41
N PHE A 80 10.43 -30.07 6.25
CA PHE A 80 11.24 -31.01 5.48
C PHE A 80 12.50 -31.45 6.25
N HIS A 81 13.19 -30.52 6.93
CA HIS A 81 14.36 -30.85 7.73
C HIS A 81 14.02 -31.75 8.93
N ARG A 82 12.89 -31.52 9.62
CA ARG A 82 12.39 -32.44 10.68
C ARG A 82 11.96 -33.81 10.15
N LYS A 83 11.51 -33.91 8.88
CA LYS A 83 11.19 -35.22 8.26
C LYS A 83 12.44 -36.02 7.87
N MET A 84 13.55 -35.36 7.54
CA MET A 84 14.84 -36.01 7.27
C MET A 84 15.59 -36.47 8.54
N LEU A 85 15.18 -36.00 9.72
CA LEU A 85 15.79 -36.35 11.02
C LEU A 85 15.04 -37.47 11.78
N LYS A 86 14.14 -38.20 11.11
CA LYS A 86 13.55 -39.41 11.69
C LYS A 86 14.38 -40.62 11.24
N PRO A 87 14.98 -41.41 12.17
CA PRO A 87 15.69 -42.64 11.84
C PRO A 87 14.74 -43.72 11.32
#